data_AF-Q4CZX5-F1
#
_entry.id   AF-Q4CZX5-F1
#
_cell.length_a   1.000
_cell.length_b   1.000
_cell.length_c   1.000
_cell.angle_alpha   90.00
_cell.angle_beta   90.00
_cell.angle_gamma   90.00
#
_symmetry.space_group_name_H-M   'P 1'
#
loop_
_entity.id
_entity.type
_entity.pdbx_description
1 polymer ?
#
loop_
_entity_poly.entity_id
_entity_poly.type
_entity_poly.pdbx_seq_one_letter_code
_entity_poly.pdbx_strand_id
1 'polypeptide(L)'
;SSIPRIVSEKSVNKRCLYVFGGGLVPFTAAFVEVVYILGSFWNGEPFHYFGYLTAILFVVAVICAEVTVVVTYSMLSEEDYEWWWVSFMTSGSCGFYFFLYSIVYLFAALEIRQLLSMALYCIYMMGLSVVLCVALGTLGFLASAHFVRTIYGAIKAD
;
A
#
# COMPACT_ATOMS: atom_id res chain seq x y z
N SER A 1 -37.21 19.49 0.95
CA SER A 1 -36.87 19.78 2.35
C SER A 1 -35.54 19.12 2.65
N SER A 2 -34.45 19.88 2.76
CA SER A 2 -33.12 19.33 3.08
C SER A 2 -32.98 19.35 4.60
N ILE A 3 -33.30 18.24 5.26
CA ILE A 3 -32.98 18.08 6.67
C ILE A 3 -31.45 18.04 6.76
N PRO A 4 -30.79 18.89 7.58
CA PRO A 4 -29.35 18.79 7.79
C PRO A 4 -29.04 17.40 8.36
N ARG A 5 -28.32 16.57 7.60
CA ARG A 5 -27.84 15.28 8.10
C ARG A 5 -26.69 15.55 9.05
N ILE A 6 -26.80 15.06 10.29
CA ILE A 6 -25.67 15.05 11.22
C ILE A 6 -24.58 14.16 10.65
N VAL A 7 -23.41 14.72 10.35
CA VAL A 7 -22.24 13.94 9.92
C VAL A 7 -21.67 13.30 11.18
N SER A 8 -21.46 11.98 11.18
CA SER A 8 -20.80 11.31 12.30
C SER A 8 -19.45 11.97 12.57
N GLU A 9 -19.07 12.14 13.85
CA GLU A 9 -17.79 12.75 14.18
C GLU A 9 -16.65 11.92 13.58
N LYS A 10 -15.93 12.53 12.63
CA LYS A 10 -14.80 11.91 11.93
C LYS A 10 -13.68 11.63 12.93
N SER A 11 -13.54 10.39 13.35
CA SER A 11 -12.40 9.99 14.20
C SER A 11 -11.17 9.78 13.32
N VAL A 12 -10.24 10.74 13.36
CA VAL A 12 -8.93 10.65 12.68
C VAL A 12 -8.20 9.35 13.04
N ASN A 13 -8.36 8.87 14.28
CA ASN A 13 -7.78 7.61 14.75
C ASN A 13 -8.32 6.40 13.98
N LYS A 14 -9.62 6.36 13.66
CA LYS A 14 -10.19 5.28 12.84
C LYS A 14 -9.63 5.30 11.42
N ARG A 15 -9.51 6.49 10.81
CA ARG A 15 -8.91 6.63 9.47
C ARG A 15 -7.47 6.12 9.43
N CYS A 16 -6.68 6.51 10.42
CA CYS A 16 -5.32 6.04 10.60
C CYS A 16 -5.27 4.49 10.70
N LEU A 17 -6.17 3.92 11.51
CA LEU A 17 -6.29 2.47 11.67
C LEU A 17 -6.67 1.76 10.35
N TYR A 18 -7.58 2.34 9.55
CA TYR A 18 -7.91 1.80 8.22
C TYR A 18 -6.73 1.87 7.23
N VAL A 19 -5.96 2.95 7.25
CA VAL A 19 -4.81 3.13 6.34
C VAL A 19 -3.66 2.19 6.68
N PHE A 20 -3.25 2.14 7.96
CA PHE A 20 -2.16 1.27 8.40
C PHE A 20 -2.60 -0.20 8.48
N GLY A 21 -3.78 -0.47 9.04
CA GLY A 21 -4.34 -1.82 9.10
C GLY A 21 -4.60 -2.42 7.72
N GLY A 22 -5.10 -1.60 6.79
CA GLY A 22 -5.29 -2.01 5.40
C GLY A 22 -3.98 -2.32 4.69
N GLY A 23 -2.93 -1.51 4.85
CA GLY A 23 -1.63 -1.76 4.21
C GLY A 23 -0.83 -2.94 4.78
N LEU A 24 -1.10 -3.35 6.02
CA LEU A 24 -0.39 -4.47 6.65
C LEU A 24 -0.71 -5.80 5.95
N VAL A 25 -1.93 -5.97 5.45
CA VAL A 25 -2.41 -7.17 4.75
C VAL A 25 -1.61 -7.43 3.45
N PRO A 26 -1.58 -6.52 2.46
CA PRO A 26 -0.78 -6.69 1.25
C PRO A 26 0.73 -6.74 1.53
N PHE A 27 1.23 -6.01 2.53
CA PHE A 27 2.65 -6.11 2.91
C PHE A 27 3.00 -7.51 3.42
N THR A 28 2.14 -8.12 4.23
CA THR A 28 2.33 -9.49 4.72
C THR A 28 2.28 -10.49 3.58
N ALA A 29 1.35 -10.32 2.63
CA ALA A 29 1.28 -11.15 1.43
C ALA A 29 2.53 -11.03 0.55
N ALA A 30 3.17 -9.86 0.51
CA ALA A 30 4.38 -9.59 -0.27
C ALA A 30 5.69 -9.81 0.52
N PHE A 31 5.61 -10.26 1.79
CA PHE A 31 6.75 -10.24 2.70
C PHE A 31 7.90 -11.11 2.20
N VAL A 32 7.59 -12.33 1.75
CA VAL A 32 8.57 -13.31 1.29
C VAL A 32 9.31 -12.78 0.05
N GLU A 33 8.59 -12.15 -0.85
CA GLU A 33 9.09 -11.59 -2.10
C GLU A 33 9.99 -10.39 -1.82
N VAL A 34 9.62 -9.53 -0.88
CA VAL A 34 10.46 -8.42 -0.44
C VAL A 34 11.80 -8.93 0.10
N VAL A 35 11.82 -10.00 0.90
CA VAL A 35 13.08 -10.60 1.38
C VAL A 35 13.93 -11.10 0.20
N TYR A 36 13.33 -11.82 -0.75
CA TYR A 36 14.06 -12.33 -1.91
C TYR A 36 14.58 -11.22 -2.82
N ILE A 37 13.78 -10.18 -3.07
CA ILE A 37 14.17 -9.04 -3.90
C ILE A 37 15.33 -8.30 -3.25
N LEU A 38 15.25 -8.02 -1.95
CA LEU A 38 16.31 -7.33 -1.21
C LEU A 38 17.59 -8.16 -1.13
N GLY A 39 17.46 -9.45 -0.83
CA GLY A 39 18.59 -10.38 -0.83
C GLY A 39 19.27 -10.47 -2.19
N SER A 40 18.52 -10.59 -3.27
CA SER A 40 19.07 -10.68 -4.63
C SER A 40 19.74 -9.36 -5.04
N PHE A 41 19.11 -8.22 -4.73
CA PHE A 41 19.62 -6.90 -5.13
C PHE A 41 20.90 -6.51 -4.38
N TRP A 42 21.00 -6.79 -3.07
CA TRP A 42 22.17 -6.39 -2.27
C TRP A 42 23.26 -7.45 -2.15
N ASN A 43 22.91 -8.74 -2.12
CA ASN A 43 23.92 -9.80 -2.12
C ASN A 43 24.44 -10.13 -3.53
N GLY A 44 23.80 -9.59 -4.58
CA GLY A 44 24.20 -9.84 -5.97
C GLY A 44 23.88 -11.24 -6.47
N GLU A 45 23.02 -11.98 -5.76
CA GLU A 45 22.55 -13.29 -6.19
C GLU A 45 21.67 -13.14 -7.44
N PRO A 46 21.82 -14.03 -8.45
CA PRO A 46 21.01 -13.96 -9.65
C PRO A 46 19.51 -14.20 -9.34
N PHE A 47 18.62 -13.51 -10.06
CA PHE A 47 17.17 -13.70 -9.98
C PHE A 47 16.74 -15.06 -10.56
N HIS A 48 17.02 -16.14 -9.84
CA HIS A 48 16.75 -17.51 -10.30
C HIS A 48 15.26 -17.74 -10.57
N TYR A 49 14.38 -17.11 -9.78
CA TYR A 49 12.92 -17.28 -9.84
C TYR A 49 12.21 -16.03 -10.37
N PHE A 50 12.75 -15.36 -11.40
CA PHE A 50 12.17 -14.12 -11.94
C PHE A 50 10.69 -14.24 -12.35
N GLY A 51 10.32 -15.35 -13.01
CA GLY A 51 8.93 -15.58 -13.43
C GLY A 51 7.96 -15.71 -12.25
N TYR A 52 8.39 -16.36 -11.17
CA TYR A 52 7.61 -16.52 -9.94
C TYR A 52 7.44 -15.18 -9.20
N LEU A 53 8.54 -14.43 -9.04
CA LEU A 53 8.49 -13.09 -8.43
C LEU A 53 7.54 -12.15 -9.19
N THR A 54 7.57 -12.20 -10.52
CA THR A 54 6.68 -11.39 -11.37
C THR A 54 5.21 -11.79 -11.20
N ALA A 55 4.91 -13.10 -11.18
CA ALA A 55 3.54 -13.58 -11.00
C ALA A 55 2.94 -13.14 -9.66
N ILE A 56 3.71 -13.21 -8.57
CA ILE A 56 3.23 -12.78 -7.26
C ILE A 56 3.09 -11.26 -7.17
N LEU A 57 3.94 -10.50 -7.84
CA LEU A 57 3.77 -9.04 -7.92
C LEU A 57 2.37 -8.68 -8.46
N PHE A 58 1.88 -9.39 -9.47
CA PHE A 58 0.50 -9.21 -9.95
C PHE A 58 -0.55 -9.60 -8.91
N VAL A 59 -0.34 -10.70 -8.19
CA VAL A 59 -1.26 -11.13 -7.12
C VAL A 59 -1.31 -10.08 -6.00
N VAL A 60 -0.16 -9.54 -5.59
CA VAL A 60 -0.08 -8.45 -4.60
C VAL A 60 -0.80 -7.20 -5.10
N ALA A 61 -0.66 -6.84 -6.38
CA ALA A 61 -1.38 -5.71 -6.96
C ALA A 61 -2.90 -5.90 -6.90
N VAL A 62 -3.39 -7.13 -7.16
CA VAL A 62 -4.82 -7.46 -7.01
C VAL A 62 -5.24 -7.38 -5.54
N ILE A 63 -4.46 -7.92 -4.60
CA ILE A 63 -4.74 -7.84 -3.16
C ILE A 63 -4.81 -6.37 -2.71
N CYS A 64 -3.88 -5.52 -3.15
CA CYS A 64 -3.92 -4.08 -2.87
C CYS A 64 -5.21 -3.43 -3.37
N ALA A 65 -5.65 -3.77 -4.58
CA ALA A 65 -6.90 -3.27 -5.15
C ALA A 65 -8.11 -3.71 -4.30
N GLU A 66 -8.20 -5.01 -3.98
CA GLU A 66 -9.29 -5.59 -3.17
C GLU A 66 -9.36 -4.95 -1.77
N VAL A 67 -8.23 -4.88 -1.06
CA VAL A 67 -8.17 -4.30 0.29
C VAL A 67 -8.58 -2.83 0.27
N THR A 68 -8.16 -2.09 -0.75
CA THR A 68 -8.53 -0.67 -0.89
C THR A 68 -10.02 -0.49 -1.16
N VAL A 69 -10.62 -1.35 -1.98
CA VAL A 69 -12.06 -1.36 -2.24
C VAL A 69 -12.84 -1.66 -0.96
N VAL A 70 -12.42 -2.68 -0.20
CA VAL A 70 -13.05 -3.04 1.09
C VAL A 70 -12.97 -1.89 2.09
N VAL A 71 -11.80 -1.25 2.25
CA VAL A 71 -11.66 -0.09 3.14
C VAL A 71 -12.53 1.07 2.67
N THR A 72 -12.60 1.32 1.36
CA THR A 72 -13.45 2.38 0.80
C THR A 72 -14.94 2.09 1.06
N TYR A 73 -15.38 0.84 0.90
CA TYR A 73 -16.75 0.42 1.21
C TYR A 73 -17.11 0.59 2.68
N SER A 74 -16.19 0.23 3.59
CA SER A 74 -16.37 0.46 5.04
C SER A 74 -16.48 1.95 5.37
N MET A 75 -15.64 2.80 4.76
CA MET A 75 -15.75 4.26 4.92
C MET A 75 -17.10 4.80 4.44
N LEU A 76 -17.55 4.36 3.27
CA LEU A 76 -18.86 4.77 2.74
C LEU A 76 -20.01 4.31 3.65
N SER A 77 -19.87 3.15 4.30
CA SER A 77 -20.84 2.62 5.26
C SER A 77 -20.87 3.43 6.57
N GLU A 78 -19.75 4.02 6.97
CA GLU A 78 -19.66 4.97 8.09
C GLU A 78 -20.09 6.40 7.72
N GLU A 79 -20.60 6.60 6.50
CA GLU A 79 -20.97 7.89 5.91
C GLU A 79 -19.79 8.85 5.71
N ASP A 80 -18.56 8.32 5.61
CA ASP A 80 -17.36 9.10 5.33
C ASP A 80 -17.06 9.13 3.83
N TYR A 81 -17.27 10.29 3.21
CA TYR A 81 -17.11 10.48 1.77
C TYR A 81 -15.72 10.96 1.35
N GLU A 82 -14.77 11.15 2.28
CA GLU A 82 -13.40 11.55 1.94
C GLU A 82 -12.52 10.34 1.56
N TRP A 83 -13.04 9.47 0.70
CA TRP A 83 -12.39 8.21 0.34
C TRP A 83 -11.14 8.37 -0.53
N TRP A 84 -11.10 9.36 -1.43
CA TRP A 84 -10.00 9.61 -2.37
C TRP A 84 -8.58 9.49 -1.80
N TRP A 85 -8.21 10.33 -0.83
CA TRP A 85 -6.88 10.29 -0.22
C TRP A 85 -6.65 9.07 0.67
N VAL A 86 -7.70 8.57 1.32
CA VAL A 86 -7.62 7.37 2.16
C VAL A 86 -7.34 6.13 1.30
N SER A 87 -8.07 5.93 0.21
CA SER A 87 -7.85 4.82 -0.72
C SER A 87 -6.43 4.79 -1.25
N PHE A 88 -5.90 5.95 -1.66
CA PHE A 88 -4.51 6.07 -2.10
C PHE A 88 -3.53 5.69 -0.98
N MET A 89 -3.73 6.22 0.23
CA MET A 89 -2.82 5.97 1.36
C MET A 89 -2.91 4.53 1.89
N THR A 90 -4.07 3.86 1.80
CA THR A 90 -4.24 2.46 2.21
C THR A 90 -3.37 1.51 1.41
N SER A 91 -3.32 1.65 0.07
CA SER A 91 -2.38 0.88 -0.75
C SER A 91 -0.95 1.46 -0.72
N GLY A 92 -0.81 2.79 -0.65
CA GLY A 92 0.49 3.45 -0.61
C GLY A 92 1.30 3.14 0.65
N SER A 93 0.62 2.87 1.78
CA SER A 93 1.28 2.49 3.05
C SER A 93 2.10 1.20 2.94
N CYS A 94 1.84 0.34 1.94
CA CYS A 94 2.73 -0.79 1.59
C CYS A 94 4.16 -0.33 1.31
N GLY A 95 4.33 0.79 0.59
CA GLY A 95 5.65 1.37 0.33
C GLY A 95 6.32 1.86 1.61
N PHE A 96 5.53 2.39 2.56
CA PHE A 96 6.05 2.75 3.89
C PHE A 96 6.52 1.52 4.68
N TYR A 97 5.75 0.42 4.67
CA TYR A 97 6.18 -0.83 5.29
C TYR A 97 7.44 -1.42 4.64
N PHE A 98 7.54 -1.35 3.31
CA PHE A 98 8.76 -1.73 2.58
C PHE A 98 9.97 -0.91 3.04
N PHE A 99 9.82 0.41 3.20
CA PHE A 99 10.90 1.27 3.68
C PHE A 99 11.33 0.90 5.10
N LEU A 100 10.39 0.70 6.03
CA LEU A 100 10.70 0.28 7.39
C LEU A 100 11.44 -1.06 7.41
N TYR A 101 11.00 -2.02 6.60
CA TYR A 101 11.69 -3.31 6.48
C TYR A 101 13.11 -3.14 5.92
N SER A 102 13.31 -2.25 4.95
CA SER A 102 14.64 -1.98 4.40
C SER A 102 15.62 -1.42 5.44
N ILE A 103 15.14 -0.64 6.42
CA ILE A 103 15.95 -0.14 7.54
C ILE A 103 16.32 -1.29 8.48
N VAL A 104 15.36 -2.17 8.80
CA VAL A 104 15.63 -3.37 9.62
C VAL A 104 16.67 -4.26 8.92
N TYR A 105 16.52 -4.45 7.61
CA TYR A 105 17.45 -5.21 6.78
C TYR A 105 18.86 -4.62 6.78
N LEU A 106 18.99 -3.28 6.76
CA LEU A 106 20.28 -2.60 6.86
C LEU A 106 21.05 -2.97 8.13
N PHE A 107 20.37 -3.07 9.29
CA PHE A 107 21.02 -3.38 10.56
C PHE A 107 21.15 -4.88 10.84
N ALA A 108 20.22 -5.69 10.35
CA ALA A 108 20.16 -7.13 10.66
C ALA A 108 20.98 -7.99 9.67
N ALA A 109 21.05 -7.60 8.40
CA ALA A 109 21.66 -8.41 7.35
C ALA A 109 22.89 -7.77 6.70
N LEU A 110 22.92 -6.44 6.57
CA LEU A 110 24.02 -5.74 5.90
C LEU A 110 25.12 -5.32 6.89
N GLU A 111 26.34 -5.85 6.70
CA GLU A 111 27.52 -5.47 7.49
C GLU A 111 28.19 -4.16 6.99
N ILE A 112 27.40 -3.17 6.59
CA ILE A 112 27.92 -1.88 6.12
C ILE A 112 28.31 -1.04 7.34
N ARG A 113 29.61 -0.80 7.57
CA ARG A 113 30.08 0.04 8.71
C ARG A 113 30.19 1.54 8.40
N GLN A 114 30.34 1.88 7.12
CA GLN A 114 30.59 3.26 6.70
C GLN A 114 29.29 4.07 6.66
N LEU A 115 29.26 5.21 7.37
CA LEU A 115 28.08 6.08 7.45
C LEU A 115 27.60 6.58 6.07
N LEU A 116 28.54 6.89 5.17
CA LEU A 116 28.18 7.34 3.82
C LEU A 116 27.45 6.25 3.03
N SER A 117 27.93 5.01 3.10
CA SER A 117 27.31 3.86 2.42
C SER A 117 25.95 3.50 3.01
N MET A 118 25.79 3.61 4.34
CA MET A 118 24.48 3.48 4.98
C MET A 118 23.50 4.56 4.49
N ALA A 119 23.94 5.82 4.41
CA ALA A 119 23.11 6.91 3.92
C ALA A 119 22.70 6.70 2.45
N LEU A 120 23.62 6.25 1.60
CA LEU A 120 23.33 5.92 0.20
C LEU A 120 22.30 4.80 0.09
N TYR A 121 22.46 3.70 0.85
CA TYR A 121 21.48 2.63 0.92
C TYR A 121 20.09 3.19 1.30
N CYS A 122 20.01 3.99 2.36
CA CYS A 122 18.76 4.58 2.80
C CYS A 122 18.11 5.46 1.71
N ILE A 123 18.90 6.24 0.97
CA ILE A 123 18.41 7.07 -0.13
C ILE A 123 17.86 6.21 -1.28
N TYR A 124 18.59 5.17 -1.70
CA TYR A 124 18.12 4.26 -2.75
C TYR A 124 16.81 3.56 -2.36
N MET A 125 16.73 3.08 -1.12
CA MET A 125 15.53 2.41 -0.62
C MET A 125 14.36 3.34 -0.41
N MET A 126 14.61 4.57 0.03
CA MET A 126 13.59 5.62 0.11
C MET A 126 13.07 5.99 -1.28
N GLY A 127 13.95 6.08 -2.29
CA GLY A 127 13.54 6.30 -3.68
C GLY A 127 12.63 5.19 -4.18
N LEU A 128 13.04 3.93 -3.98
CA LEU A 128 12.25 2.76 -4.39
C LEU A 128 10.90 2.69 -3.66
N SER A 129 10.89 2.95 -2.35
CA SER A 129 9.66 2.92 -1.55
C SER A 129 8.66 4.00 -1.94
N VAL A 130 9.13 5.19 -2.30
CA VAL A 130 8.27 6.28 -2.82
C VAL A 130 7.65 5.88 -4.15
N VAL A 131 8.44 5.27 -5.05
CA VAL A 131 7.91 4.76 -6.34
C VAL A 131 6.85 3.68 -6.10
N LEU A 132 7.12 2.73 -5.20
CA LEU A 132 6.14 1.68 -4.83
C LEU A 132 4.88 2.27 -4.19
N CYS A 133 5.02 3.26 -3.30
CA CYS A 133 3.91 3.96 -2.68
C CYS A 133 3.00 4.63 -3.72
N VAL A 134 3.59 5.34 -4.68
CA VAL A 134 2.83 5.99 -5.76
C VAL A 134 2.20 4.96 -6.70
N ALA A 135 2.95 3.91 -7.09
CA ALA A 135 2.43 2.88 -7.99
C ALA A 135 1.27 2.09 -7.37
N LEU A 136 1.45 1.57 -6.15
CA LEU A 136 0.39 0.82 -5.47
C LEU A 136 -0.77 1.73 -5.04
N GLY A 137 -0.46 2.95 -4.57
CA GLY A 137 -1.48 3.94 -4.21
C GLY A 137 -2.36 4.35 -5.40
N THR A 138 -1.78 4.55 -6.58
CA THR A 138 -2.55 4.85 -7.80
C THR A 138 -3.41 3.67 -8.24
N LEU A 139 -2.89 2.44 -8.19
CA LEU A 139 -3.68 1.23 -8.47
C LEU A 139 -4.87 1.09 -7.52
N GLY A 140 -4.66 1.27 -6.21
CA GLY A 140 -5.73 1.24 -5.21
C GLY A 140 -6.77 2.33 -5.43
N PHE A 141 -6.34 3.55 -5.74
CA PHE A 141 -7.24 4.67 -6.04
C PHE A 141 -8.07 4.44 -7.31
N LEU A 142 -7.47 3.90 -8.38
CA LEU A 142 -8.20 3.59 -9.61
C LEU A 142 -9.22 2.48 -9.38
N ALA A 143 -8.87 1.44 -8.62
CA ALA A 143 -9.78 0.36 -8.26
C ALA A 143 -10.98 0.86 -7.44
N SER A 144 -10.73 1.68 -6.41
CA SER A 144 -11.80 2.25 -5.60
C SER A 144 -12.67 3.23 -6.40
N ALA A 145 -12.07 4.06 -7.26
CA ALA A 145 -12.82 4.97 -8.13
C ALA A 145 -13.72 4.21 -9.13
N HIS A 146 -13.25 3.10 -9.69
CA HIS A 146 -14.06 2.23 -10.54
C HIS A 146 -15.21 1.62 -9.75
N PHE A 147 -14.94 1.07 -8.57
CA PHE A 147 -15.97 0.50 -7.69
C PHE A 147 -17.05 1.52 -7.30
N VAL A 148 -16.64 2.71 -6.85
CA VAL A 148 -17.55 3.80 -6.49
C VAL A 148 -18.44 4.21 -7.67
N ARG A 149 -17.89 4.28 -8.89
CA ARG A 149 -18.70 4.57 -10.09
C ARG A 149 -19.72 3.47 -10.38
N THR A 150 -19.36 2.21 -10.19
CA THR A 150 -20.27 1.08 -10.42
C THR A 150 -21.45 1.08 -9.45
N ILE A 151 -21.21 1.29 -8.15
CA ILE A 151 -22.29 1.32 -7.15
C ILE A 151 -23.27 2.48 -7.39
N TYR A 152 -22.75 3.68 -7.69
CA TYR A 152 -23.59 4.86 -7.92
C TYR A 152 -24.23 4.87 -9.31
N GLY A 153 -23.66 4.15 -10.28
CA GLY A 153 -24.25 3.92 -11.59
C GLY A 153 -25.44 2.97 -11.53
N ALA A 154 -25.35 1.91 -10.71
CA ALA A 154 -26.42 0.94 -10.52
C ALA A 154 -27.65 1.54 -9.84
N ILE A 155 -27.46 2.34 -8.79
CA ILE A 155 -28.58 2.95 -8.02
C ILE A 155 -29.37 3.98 -8.86
N LYS A 156 -28.78 4.57 -9.90
CA LYS A 156 -29.46 5.56 -10.75
C LYS A 156 -30.24 4.95 -11.90
N ALA A 157 -30.06 3.66 -12.17
CA ALA A 157 -30.75 2.97 -13.26
C ALA A 157 -32.18 2.53 -12.87
N ASP A 158 -32.47 2.47 -11.57
CA ASP A 158 -33.80 2.26 -11.00
C ASP A 158 -34.51 3.59 -10.69
#